data_AF-A0A0C9MTN6-F1
#
_entry.id   AF-A0A0C9MTN6-F1
#
_cell.length_a   1.000
_cell.length_b   1.000
_cell.length_c   1.000
_cell.angle_alpha   90.00
_cell.angle_beta   90.00
_cell.angle_gamma   90.00
#
_symmetry.space_group_name_H-M   'P 1'
#
loop_
_entity.id
_entity.type
_entity.pdbx_description
1 polymer ?
#
loop_
_entity_poly.entity_id
_entity_poly.type
_entity_poly.pdbx_seq_one_letter_code
_entity_poly.pdbx_strand_id
1 'polypeptide(L)'
;MHRRSLTTLIRTMTSKAGDYNAVRQDIIAAIPTEQYDKGTFGPSMIRLTWHSCATYDRHQNNGGSQGGTMRFEEQYSDPANKGLENARNALEPVHTKHPWITYADLYT
;
A
#
# COMPACT_ATOMS: atom_id res chain seq x y z
N MET A 1 -37.83 -11.51 -7.83
CA MET A 1 -36.47 -11.63 -7.29
C MET A 1 -35.55 -10.67 -8.04
N HIS A 2 -35.16 -9.56 -7.41
CA HIS A 2 -34.41 -8.48 -8.07
C HIS A 2 -32.90 -8.78 -7.99
N ARG A 3 -32.27 -9.21 -9.09
CA ARG A 3 -30.81 -9.33 -9.17
C ARG A 3 -30.22 -7.92 -9.08
N ARG A 4 -29.68 -7.56 -7.91
CA ARG A 4 -28.82 -6.37 -7.80
C ARG A 4 -27.59 -6.62 -8.68
N SER A 5 -27.31 -5.69 -9.59
CA SER A 5 -26.14 -5.75 -10.47
C SER A 5 -24.85 -5.78 -9.62
N LEU A 6 -23.88 -6.62 -10.01
CA LEU A 6 -22.55 -6.68 -9.39
C LEU A 6 -21.90 -5.29 -9.29
N THR A 7 -22.15 -4.42 -10.26
CA THR A 7 -21.66 -3.04 -10.29
C THR A 7 -22.23 -2.18 -9.13
N THR A 8 -23.45 -2.46 -8.68
CA THR A 8 -24.06 -1.76 -7.53
C THR A 8 -23.48 -2.26 -6.21
N LEU A 9 -23.10 -3.54 -6.11
CA LEU A 9 -22.50 -4.13 -4.91
C LEU A 9 -21.07 -3.61 -4.67
N ILE A 10 -20.28 -3.44 -5.74
CA ILE A 10 -18.91 -2.92 -5.65
C ILE A 10 -18.90 -1.45 -5.21
N ARG A 11 -19.86 -0.64 -5.69
CA ARG A 11 -19.96 0.78 -5.31
C ARG A 11 -20.24 1.00 -3.81
N THR A 12 -20.85 0.02 -3.13
CA THR A 12 -21.08 0.07 -1.67
C THR A 12 -19.88 -0.36 -0.82
N MET A 13 -18.81 -0.88 -1.42
CA MET A 13 -17.62 -1.38 -0.72
C MET A 13 -16.41 -0.44 -0.79
N THR A 14 -16.44 0.57 -1.66
CA THR A 14 -15.35 1.55 -1.82
C THR A 14 -15.58 2.76 -0.94
N SER A 15 -14.51 3.26 -0.32
CA SER A 15 -14.57 4.40 0.58
C SER A 15 -14.78 5.74 -0.14
N LYS A 16 -15.24 6.73 0.62
CA LYS A 16 -15.34 8.12 0.17
C LYS A 16 -13.94 8.71 -0.04
N ALA A 17 -13.73 9.37 -1.17
CA ALA A 17 -12.49 10.10 -1.44
C ALA A 17 -12.23 11.20 -0.40
N GLY A 18 -10.96 11.32 0.04
CA GLY A 18 -10.52 12.28 1.05
C GLY A 18 -10.81 11.85 2.50
N ASP A 19 -11.41 10.68 2.73
CA ASP A 19 -11.55 10.13 4.08
C ASP A 19 -10.28 9.41 4.54
N TYR A 20 -9.26 10.20 4.88
CA TYR A 20 -7.98 9.68 5.36
C TYR A 20 -8.10 8.94 6.70
N ASN A 21 -9.13 9.22 7.50
CA ASN A 21 -9.35 8.52 8.76
C ASN A 21 -9.75 7.07 8.51
N ALA A 22 -10.62 6.82 7.53
CA ALA A 22 -10.97 5.46 7.13
C ALA A 22 -9.73 4.69 6.66
N VAL A 23 -8.91 5.30 5.77
CA VAL A 23 -7.65 4.69 5.30
C VAL A 23 -6.72 4.34 6.46
N ARG A 24 -6.51 5.29 7.39
CA ARG A 24 -5.65 5.07 8.58
C ARG A 24 -6.12 3.89 9.42
N GLN A 25 -7.44 3.76 9.65
CA GLN A 25 -7.99 2.65 10.42
C GLN A 25 -7.76 1.31 9.73
N ASP A 26 -7.94 1.26 8.41
CA ASP A 26 -7.71 0.04 7.64
C ASP A 26 -6.21 -0.33 7.57
N ILE A 27 -5.29 0.65 7.55
CA ILE A 27 -3.85 0.40 7.71
C ILE A 27 -3.54 -0.16 9.10
N ILE A 28 -4.09 0.44 10.17
CA ILE A 28 -3.88 -0.04 11.55
C ILE A 28 -4.36 -1.49 11.69
N ALA A 29 -5.49 -1.83 11.10
CA ALA A 29 -6.03 -3.19 11.11
C ALA A 29 -5.14 -4.18 10.34
N ALA A 30 -4.39 -3.74 9.33
CA ALA A 30 -3.50 -4.58 8.54
C ALA A 30 -2.14 -4.85 9.21
N ILE A 31 -1.75 -4.08 10.24
CA ILE A 31 -0.43 -4.19 10.90
C ILE A 31 -0.28 -5.47 11.75
N PRO A 32 -1.25 -5.86 12.60
CA PRO A 32 -1.17 -7.10 13.36
C PRO A 32 -1.35 -8.32 12.45
N THR A 33 -0.47 -9.30 12.58
CA THR A 33 -0.57 -10.55 11.81
C THR A 33 0.16 -11.67 12.54
N GLU A 34 -0.59 -12.54 13.19
CA GLU A 34 -0.03 -13.63 14.00
C GLU A 34 0.84 -14.61 13.18
N GLN A 35 0.64 -14.63 11.85
CA GLN A 35 1.33 -15.53 10.93
C GLN A 35 2.66 -15.00 10.40
N TYR A 36 3.07 -13.76 10.74
CA TYR A 36 4.29 -13.13 10.23
C TYR A 36 5.21 -12.64 11.36
N ASP A 37 6.45 -13.13 11.33
CA ASP A 37 7.52 -12.80 12.29
C ASP A 37 7.03 -12.78 13.75
N LYS A 38 7.14 -11.65 14.44
CA LYS A 38 6.74 -11.46 15.85
C LYS A 38 5.28 -11.05 16.01
N GLY A 39 4.42 -11.43 15.06
CA GLY A 39 2.99 -11.13 15.10
C GLY A 39 2.62 -9.78 14.46
N THR A 40 3.49 -9.17 13.66
CA THR A 40 3.25 -7.83 13.10
C THR A 40 4.04 -7.51 11.84
N PHE A 41 3.43 -6.76 10.91
CA PHE A 41 4.11 -6.13 9.77
C PHE A 41 4.74 -4.77 10.10
N GLY A 42 4.58 -4.24 11.32
CA GLY A 42 4.99 -2.87 11.68
C GLY A 42 6.41 -2.50 11.22
N PRO A 43 7.46 -3.29 11.57
CA PRO A 43 8.82 -3.02 11.10
C PRO A 43 8.97 -3.08 9.57
N SER A 44 8.26 -4.00 8.91
CA SER A 44 8.31 -4.14 7.44
C SER A 44 7.61 -2.97 6.74
N MET A 45 6.53 -2.43 7.31
CA MET A 45 5.85 -1.24 6.78
C MET A 45 6.76 -0.01 6.83
N ILE A 46 7.43 0.23 7.95
CA ILE A 46 8.39 1.33 8.08
C ILE A 46 9.53 1.17 7.07
N ARG A 47 10.04 -0.05 6.89
CA ARG A 47 11.09 -0.33 5.89
C ARG A 47 10.58 -0.10 4.47
N LEU A 48 9.34 -0.51 4.15
CA LEU A 48 8.72 -0.23 2.85
C LEU A 48 8.66 1.27 2.57
N THR A 49 8.22 2.07 3.56
CA THR A 49 8.18 3.53 3.43
C THR A 49 9.56 4.12 3.18
N TRP A 50 10.56 3.76 3.99
CA TRP A 50 11.94 4.21 3.79
C TRP A 50 12.46 3.87 2.38
N HIS A 51 12.36 2.61 1.97
CA HIS A 51 12.85 2.14 0.68
C HIS A 51 12.09 2.74 -0.51
N SER A 52 10.81 3.06 -0.34
CA SER A 52 10.03 3.76 -1.37
C SER A 52 10.55 5.17 -1.61
N CYS A 53 11.16 5.81 -0.62
CA CYS A 53 11.75 7.15 -0.73
C CYS A 53 13.25 7.13 -1.10
N ALA A 54 13.96 6.03 -0.81
CA ALA A 54 15.42 6.00 -0.80
C ALA A 54 16.10 5.99 -2.17
N THR A 55 15.35 5.93 -3.28
CA THR A 55 15.90 5.97 -4.64
C THR A 55 16.08 7.39 -5.18
N TYR A 56 15.73 8.42 -4.41
CA TYR A 56 15.84 9.81 -4.85
C TYR A 56 17.30 10.21 -5.14
N ASP A 57 17.54 10.71 -6.35
CA ASP A 57 18.82 11.28 -6.76
C ASP A 57 18.67 12.79 -7.00
N ARG A 58 19.39 13.58 -6.19
CA ARG A 58 19.38 15.06 -6.29
C ARG A 58 19.98 15.61 -7.58
N HIS A 59 20.88 14.87 -8.23
CA HIS A 59 21.56 15.31 -9.45
C HIS A 59 20.70 15.07 -10.69
N GLN A 60 19.92 13.98 -10.67
CA GLN A 60 18.99 13.63 -11.75
C GLN A 60 17.57 14.15 -11.50
N ASN A 61 17.26 14.57 -10.27
CA ASN A 61 15.93 14.99 -9.83
C ASN A 61 14.84 13.94 -10.16
N ASN A 62 15.16 12.67 -9.94
CA ASN A 62 14.28 11.52 -10.18
C ASN A 62 14.34 10.54 -9.01
N GLY A 63 13.55 9.47 -9.09
CA GLY A 63 13.39 8.50 -8.01
C GLY A 63 12.56 9.05 -6.85
N GLY A 64 12.70 8.43 -5.68
CA GLY A 64 11.87 8.71 -4.52
C GLY A 64 10.49 8.06 -4.60
N SER A 65 9.58 8.47 -3.72
CA SER A 65 8.26 7.85 -3.59
C SER A 65 7.27 8.31 -4.66
N GLN A 66 7.58 9.39 -5.39
CA GLN A 66 6.70 9.93 -6.41
C GLN A 66 6.45 8.88 -7.50
N GLY A 67 5.17 8.61 -7.78
CA GLY A 67 4.75 7.60 -8.76
C GLY A 67 4.59 6.18 -8.19
N GLY A 68 4.96 5.93 -6.92
CA GLY A 68 4.75 4.65 -6.26
C GLY A 68 5.47 3.50 -6.95
N THR A 69 6.69 3.74 -7.43
CA THR A 69 7.42 2.82 -8.33
C THR A 69 7.83 1.51 -7.67
N MET A 70 7.81 1.43 -6.33
CA MET A 70 8.08 0.22 -5.53
C MET A 70 7.13 -0.95 -5.86
N ARG A 71 6.07 -0.74 -6.63
CA ARG A 71 5.18 -1.80 -7.12
C ARG A 71 5.58 -2.39 -8.48
N PHE A 72 6.52 -1.78 -9.19
CA PHE A 72 6.99 -2.24 -10.50
C PHE A 72 8.26 -3.09 -10.37
N GLU A 73 8.44 -3.99 -11.33
CA GLU A 73 9.48 -5.03 -11.31
C GLU A 73 10.88 -4.47 -11.18
N GLU A 74 11.15 -3.35 -11.86
CA GLU A 74 12.43 -2.67 -11.87
C GLU A 74 12.88 -2.28 -10.45
N GLN A 75 11.95 -1.91 -9.57
CA GLN A 75 12.28 -1.54 -8.20
C GLN A 75 12.03 -2.67 -7.21
N TYR A 76 10.90 -3.38 -7.26
CA TYR A 76 10.60 -4.37 -6.23
C TYR A 76 11.51 -5.59 -6.29
N SER A 77 12.08 -5.90 -7.45
CA SER A 77 12.96 -7.06 -7.63
C SER A 77 14.40 -6.79 -7.18
N ASP A 78 14.75 -5.53 -6.87
CA ASP A 78 16.06 -5.18 -6.32
C ASP A 78 16.33 -6.02 -5.05
N PRO A 79 17.49 -6.69 -4.93
CA PRO A 79 17.82 -7.50 -3.75
C PRO A 79 17.69 -6.76 -2.41
N ALA A 80 17.93 -5.43 -2.39
CA ALA A 80 17.76 -4.59 -1.21
C ALA A 80 16.30 -4.46 -0.75
N ASN A 81 15.33 -4.77 -1.61
CA ASN A 81 13.89 -4.70 -1.34
C ASN A 81 13.26 -6.07 -1.00
N LYS A 82 14.05 -7.14 -0.94
CA LYS A 82 13.57 -8.48 -0.56
C LYS A 82 12.81 -8.46 0.78
N GLY A 83 11.66 -9.12 0.83
CA GLY A 83 10.78 -9.20 1.99
C GLY A 83 9.71 -8.10 2.06
N LEU A 84 9.84 -7.02 1.28
CA LEU A 84 8.87 -5.92 1.26
C LEU A 84 7.58 -6.27 0.53
N GLU A 85 7.55 -7.36 -0.25
CA GLU A 85 6.33 -7.93 -0.80
C GLU A 85 5.29 -8.22 0.27
N ASN A 86 5.70 -8.61 1.48
CA ASN A 86 4.76 -8.90 2.57
C ASN A 86 4.02 -7.64 3.01
N ALA A 87 4.73 -6.52 3.18
CA ALA A 87 4.13 -5.23 3.51
C ALA A 87 3.24 -4.70 2.37
N ARG A 88 3.68 -4.82 1.11
CA ARG A 88 2.87 -4.44 -0.07
C ARG A 88 1.58 -5.25 -0.15
N ASN A 89 1.67 -6.57 0.01
CA ASN A 89 0.51 -7.47 -0.02
C ASN A 89 -0.46 -7.18 1.13
N ALA A 90 0.03 -6.81 2.31
CA ALA A 90 -0.80 -6.41 3.43
C ALA A 90 -1.56 -5.08 3.18
N LEU A 91 -0.98 -4.16 2.39
CA LEU A 91 -1.62 -2.90 2.01
C LEU A 91 -2.53 -3.00 0.77
N GLU A 92 -2.44 -4.09 -0.02
CA GLU A 92 -3.24 -4.24 -1.23
C GLU A 92 -4.77 -4.25 -0.98
N PRO A 93 -5.30 -4.94 0.06
CA PRO A 93 -6.71 -4.84 0.42
C PRO A 93 -7.12 -3.42 0.83
N VAL A 94 -6.21 -2.66 1.48
CA VAL A 94 -6.44 -1.25 1.83
C VAL A 94 -6.61 -0.44 0.56
N HIS A 95 -5.67 -0.53 -0.39
CA HIS A 95 -5.78 0.17 -1.66
C HIS A 95 -7.07 -0.21 -2.44
N THR A 96 -7.42 -1.49 -2.45
CA THR A 96 -8.66 -1.98 -3.08
C THR A 96 -9.91 -1.33 -2.50
N LYS A 97 -9.95 -1.11 -1.18
CA LYS A 97 -11.06 -0.44 -0.47
C LYS A 97 -11.03 1.08 -0.63
N HIS A 98 -9.85 1.66 -0.82
CA HIS A 98 -9.62 3.10 -0.97
C HIS A 98 -8.95 3.45 -2.30
N PRO A 99 -9.56 3.15 -3.47
CA PRO A 99 -8.88 3.30 -4.77
C PRO A 99 -8.57 4.77 -5.15
N TRP A 100 -9.01 5.73 -4.35
CA TRP A 100 -8.71 7.14 -4.51
C TRP A 100 -7.37 7.54 -3.87
N ILE A 101 -6.84 6.75 -2.92
CA ILE A 101 -5.49 6.99 -2.39
C ILE A 101 -4.49 6.34 -3.33
N THR A 102 -3.44 7.08 -3.71
CA THR A 102 -2.44 6.54 -4.62
C THR A 102 -1.53 5.56 -3.88
N TYR A 103 -0.89 4.62 -4.58
CA TYR A 103 0.18 3.80 -3.99
C TYR A 103 1.35 4.63 -3.46
N ALA A 104 1.64 5.78 -4.09
CA ALA A 104 2.67 6.69 -3.62
C ALA A 104 2.35 7.17 -2.20
N ASP A 105 1.12 7.65 -1.97
CA ASP A 105 0.67 8.10 -0.65
C ASP A 105 0.43 6.93 0.33
N LEU A 106 0.00 5.77 -0.15
CA LEU A 106 -0.25 4.62 0.72
C LEU A 106 1.04 4.02 1.30
N TYR A 107 2.15 4.11 0.56
CA TYR A 107 3.44 3.61 1.01
C TYR A 107 4.24 4.64 1.82
N THR A 108 3.80 5.90 1.94
CA THR A 108 4.51 6.99 2.65
C THR A 108 3.64 7.77 3.63
#